data_AF-A0A0D3VD04-F1
#
_entry.id   AF-A0A0D3VD04-F1
#
_cell.length_a   1.000
_cell.length_b   1.000
_cell.length_c   1.000
_cell.angle_alpha   90.00
_cell.angle_beta   90.00
_cell.angle_gamma   90.00
#
_symmetry.space_group_name_H-M   'P 1'
#
loop_
_entity.id
_entity.type
_entity.pdbx_description
1 polymer ?
#
loop_
_entity_poly.entity_id
_entity_poly.type
_entity_poly.pdbx_seq_one_letter_code
_entity_poly.pdbx_strand_id
1 'polypeptide(L)' 'MLGSSIVGVYLFGSAVNGGLHIDSDVDVLVIANHSLPEVTRKKLTDRLMLISGKIGKADSVRPLEVTIINHSDIVPWR' A
#
# COMPACT_ATOMS: atom_id res chain seq x y z
N MET A 1 -4.99 9.70 -11.24
CA MET A 1 -4.27 8.50 -10.76
C MET A 1 -4.74 8.14 -9.37
N LEU A 2 -4.69 9.03 -8.38
CA LEU A 2 -5.53 8.91 -7.18
C LEU A 2 -6.19 10.26 -6.84
N GLY A 3 -5.46 11.38 -7.00
CA GLY A 3 -6.07 12.72 -6.93
C GLY A 3 -6.73 12.97 -5.57
N SER A 4 -7.88 13.64 -5.56
CA SER A 4 -8.68 13.87 -4.35
C SER A 4 -9.41 12.62 -3.83
N SER A 5 -9.10 11.42 -4.36
CA SER A 5 -9.69 10.18 -3.86
C SER A 5 -9.08 9.72 -2.55
N ILE A 6 -7.83 10.13 -2.25
CA ILE A 6 -7.12 9.69 -1.05
C ILE A 6 -7.52 10.54 0.15
N VAL A 7 -7.96 9.86 1.19
CA VAL A 7 -8.24 10.44 2.51
C VAL A 7 -7.00 10.39 3.39
N GLY A 8 -6.26 9.27 3.34
CA GLY A 8 -5.05 9.09 4.14
C GLY A 8 -4.19 7.93 3.67
N VAL A 9 -2.92 7.99 4.05
CA VAL A 9 -1.92 6.95 3.79
C VAL A 9 -1.17 6.71 5.10
N TYR A 10 -1.13 5.46 5.53
CA TYR A 10 -0.58 5.05 6.82
C TYR A 10 0.46 3.95 6.61
N LEU A 11 1.62 4.13 7.23
CA LEU A 11 2.61 3.07 7.39
C LEU A 11 2.18 2.21 8.59
N PHE A 12 2.23 0.89 8.44
CA PHE A 12 1.96 -0.04 9.53
C PHE A 12 2.94 -1.21 9.53
N GLY A 13 2.62 -2.26 10.28
CA GLY A 13 3.41 -3.49 10.30
C GLY A 13 4.77 -3.36 10.97
N SER A 14 5.73 -4.14 10.50
CA SER A 14 7.06 -4.29 11.15
C SER A 14 7.82 -2.96 11.24
N ALA A 15 7.66 -2.10 10.23
CA ALA A 15 8.26 -0.77 10.18
C ALA A 15 7.89 0.13 11.37
N VAL A 16 6.74 -0.13 12.01
CA VAL A 16 6.24 0.66 13.16
C VAL A 16 6.33 -0.12 14.47
N ASN A 17 6.05 -1.43 14.47
CA ASN A 17 5.87 -2.22 15.70
C ASN A 17 7.09 -3.02 16.17
N GLY A 18 8.19 -3.08 15.42
CA GLY A 18 9.37 -3.89 15.79
C GLY A 18 10.67 -3.56 15.07
N GLY A 19 10.61 -2.66 14.08
CA GLY A 19 11.73 -2.38 13.18
C GLY A 19 11.73 -3.31 11.97
N LEU A 20 12.42 -2.87 10.92
CA LEU A 20 12.55 -3.62 9.67
C LEU A 20 13.68 -4.67 9.79
N HIS A 21 13.33 -5.95 9.71
CA HIS A 21 14.28 -7.06 9.63
C HIS A 21 14.72 -7.30 8.17
N ILE A 22 15.64 -8.26 7.96
CA ILE A 22 16.22 -8.49 6.63
C ILE A 22 15.18 -8.86 5.57
N ASP A 23 14.19 -9.67 5.95
CA ASP A 23 13.13 -10.12 5.05
C ASP A 23 11.83 -9.30 5.17
N SER A 24 11.86 -8.18 5.91
CA SER A 24 10.69 -7.31 6.06
C SER A 24 10.42 -6.50 4.80
N ASP A 25 9.14 -6.42 4.47
CA ASP A 25 8.52 -5.51 3.52
C ASP A 25 8.13 -4.17 4.18
N VAL A 26 7.57 -3.28 3.37
CA VAL A 26 7.00 -2.01 3.78
C VAL A 26 5.49 -2.08 3.56
N ASP A 27 4.74 -2.04 4.66
CA ASP A 27 3.28 -2.16 4.67
C ASP A 27 2.60 -0.79 4.63
N VAL A 28 1.80 -0.54 3.58
CA VAL A 28 1.09 0.73 3.40
C VAL A 28 -0.41 0.51 3.31
N LEU A 29 -1.17 1.15 4.21
CA LEU A 29 -2.62 1.21 4.16
C LEU A 29 -3.05 2.55 3.56
N VAL A 30 -3.87 2.50 2.51
CA VAL A 30 -4.44 3.66 1.85
C VAL A 30 -5.94 3.69 2.07
N ILE A 31 -6.45 4.81 2.58
CA ILE A 31 -7.88 5.07 2.71
C ILE A 31 -8.33 5.92 1.53
N ALA A 32 -9.25 5.40 0.72
CA ALA A 32 -9.90 6.13 -0.37
C ALA A 32 -11.33 6.54 0.01
N ASN A 33 -11.84 7.63 -0.56
CA ASN A 33 -13.24 8.07 -0.36
C ASN A 33 -14.22 7.46 -1.38
N HIS A 34 -13.72 6.71 -2.37
CA HIS A 34 -14.52 5.91 -3.31
C HIS A 34 -13.70 4.76 -3.88
N SER A 35 -14.40 3.73 -4.37
CA SER A 35 -13.80 2.58 -5.05
C SER A 35 -13.02 3.00 -6.30
N LEU A 36 -11.81 2.47 -6.45
CA LEU A 36 -10.96 2.76 -7.60
C LEU A 36 -11.42 1.97 -8.83
N PRO A 37 -11.60 2.62 -10.00
CA PRO A 37 -11.87 1.91 -11.26
C PRO A 37 -10.77 0.90 -11.58
N GLU A 38 -11.09 -0.20 -12.24
CA GLU A 38 -10.14 -1.25 -12.59
C GLU A 38 -8.93 -0.73 -13.37
N VAL A 39 -9.15 0.15 -14.35
CA VAL A 39 -8.07 0.80 -15.11
C VAL A 39 -7.11 1.58 -14.21
N THR A 40 -7.62 2.21 -13.14
CA THR A 40 -6.83 2.95 -12.17
C THR A 40 -6.06 1.99 -11.27
N ARG A 41 -6.69 0.91 -10.80
CA ARG A 41 -6.02 -0.15 -10.03
C ARG A 41 -4.88 -0.76 -10.82
N LYS A 42 -5.10 -1.14 -12.08
CA LYS A 42 -4.06 -1.69 -12.96
C LYS A 42 -2.90 -0.71 -13.15
N LYS A 43 -3.18 0.54 -13.50
CA LYS A 43 -2.14 1.57 -13.67
C LYS A 43 -1.36 1.83 -12.38
N LEU A 44 -2.01 1.76 -11.23
CA LEU A 44 -1.36 1.90 -9.94
C LEU A 44 -0.44 0.69 -9.67
N THR A 45 -0.94 -0.53 -9.82
CA THR A 45 -0.15 -1.76 -9.69
C THR A 45 1.07 -1.73 -10.61
N ASP A 46 0.90 -1.41 -11.89
CA ASP A 46 1.99 -1.34 -12.87
C ASP A 46 3.09 -0.35 -12.39
N ARG A 47 2.70 0.79 -11.81
CA ARG A 47 3.65 1.80 -11.30
C ARG A 47 4.32 1.39 -9.99
N LEU A 48 3.58 0.77 -9.07
CA LEU A 48 4.13 0.28 -7.80
C LEU A 48 5.11 -0.86 -8.02
N MET A 49 4.86 -1.73 -9.01
CA MET A 49 5.77 -2.81 -9.38
C MET A 49 7.13 -2.32 -9.90
N LEU A 50 7.22 -1.09 -10.43
CA LEU A 50 8.49 -0.50 -10.85
C LEU A 50 9.40 -0.10 -9.68
N ILE A 51 8.81 0.11 -8.50
CA ILE A 51 9.53 0.56 -7.30
C ILE A 51 9.57 -0.48 -6.18
N SER A 52 8.74 -1.52 -6.27
CA SER A 52 8.69 -2.60 -5.27
C SER A 52 9.92 -3.50 -5.39
N GLY A 53 10.50 -3.83 -4.23
CA GLY A 53 11.57 -4.80 -4.09
C GLY A 53 11.21 -6.22 -4.49
N LYS A 54 12.24 -7.03 -4.74
CA LYS A 54 12.07 -8.49 -4.92
C LYS A 54 12.51 -9.23 -3.67
N ILE A 55 11.72 -10.20 -3.25
CA ILE A 55 12.04 -11.09 -2.14
C ILE A 55 13.37 -11.80 -2.41
N GLY A 56 14.22 -11.93 -1.39
CA GLY A 56 15.50 -12.66 -1.47
C GLY A 56 16.66 -11.87 -2.10
N LYS A 57 16.51 -10.55 -2.32
CA LYS A 57 17.61 -9.67 -2.73
C LYS A 57 17.93 -8.66 -1.62
N ALA A 58 18.85 -9.05 -0.73
CA ALA A 58 19.22 -8.30 0.47
C ALA A 58 19.77 -6.88 0.20
N ASP A 59 20.42 -6.66 -0.96
CA ASP A 59 20.99 -5.36 -1.33
C ASP A 59 20.04 -4.49 -2.18
N SER A 60 18.74 -4.81 -2.20
CA SER A 60 17.75 -4.14 -3.05
C SER A 60 16.68 -3.40 -2.25
N VAL A 61 15.90 -2.56 -2.95
CA VAL A 61 14.70 -1.92 -2.40
C VAL A 61 13.83 -2.99 -1.74
N ARG A 62 13.20 -2.68 -0.60
CA ARG A 62 12.33 -3.64 0.12
C ARG A 62 11.05 -3.93 -0.67
N PRO A 63 10.48 -5.14 -0.56
CA PRO A 63 9.15 -5.41 -1.11
C PRO A 63 8.13 -4.42 -0.54
N LEU A 64 7.17 -4.01 -1.36
CA LEU A 64 6.10 -3.11 -0.98
C LEU A 64 4.77 -3.87 -0.94
N GLU A 65 4.11 -3.85 0.21
CA GLU A 65 2.72 -4.29 0.37
C GLU A 65 1.81 -3.05 0.43
N VAL A 66 0.79 -3.00 -0.43
CA VAL A 66 -0.19 -1.90 -0.44
C VAL A 66 -1.60 -2.44 -0.36
N THR A 67 -2.28 -2.10 0.73
CA THR A 67 -3.71 -2.37 0.92
C THR A 67 -4.49 -1.07 0.74
N ILE A 68 -5.51 -1.08 -0.11
CA ILE A 68 -6.39 0.08 -0.35
C ILE A 68 -7.81 -0.30 0.07
N ILE A 69 -8.38 0.48 0.99
CA ILE A 69 -9.75 0.32 1.45
C ILE A 69 -10.57 1.59 1.19
N ASN A 70 -11.87 1.42 0.95
CA ASN A 70 -12.78 2.54 0.83
C ASN A 70 -13.34 2.89 2.22
N HIS A 71 -13.31 4.18 2.55
CA HIS A 71 -13.77 4.71 3.83
C HIS A 71 -15.23 4.33 4.12
N SER A 72 -16.10 4.35 3.11
CA SER A 72 -17.51 3.98 3.28
C SER A 72 -17.73 2.51 3.66
N ASP A 73 -16.74 1.66 3.40
CA ASP A 73 -16.85 0.22 3.65
C ASP A 73 -16.48 -0.12 5.10
N ILE A 74 -15.86 0.81 5.82
CA ILE A 74 -15.35 0.62 7.18
C ILE A 74 -15.90 1.60 8.21
N VAL A 75 -16.58 2.68 7.77
CA VAL A 75 -17.19 3.70 8.66
C VAL A 75 -18.63 3.99 8.25
N PRO A 76 -19.63 3.76 9.13
CA PRO A 76 -19.51 3.08 10.42
C PRO A 76 -19.21 1.58 10.25
N TRP A 77 -18.50 1.00 11.20
CA TRP A 77 -18.24 -0.44 11.23
C TRP A 77 -19.55 -1.21 11.43
N ARG A 78 -19.72 -2.32 10.71
CA ARG A 78 -20.86 -3.23 10.84
C ARG A 78 -20.41 -4.63 11.20
#